data_AF-A0A164SRP4-F1
#
_entry.id   AF-A0A164SRP4-F1
#
_cell.length_a   1.000
_cell.length_b   1.000
_cell.length_c   1.000
_cell.angle_alpha   90.00
_cell.angle_beta   90.00
_cell.angle_gamma   90.00
#
_symmetry.space_group_name_H-M   'P 1'
#
loop_
_entity.id
_entity.type
_entity.pdbx_description
1 polymer ?
#
loop_
_entity_poly.entity_id
_entity_poly.type
_entity_poly.pdbx_seq_one_letter_code
_entity_poly.pdbx_strand_id
1 'polypeptide(L)'
;HLPQKLYTDWCEENNFESMLPTDRAAKKAAELQAHEQAIAKQSALTGHFPPAPPKPAEPVHIPWSQKRLEEALYAWMIDTNQPLQTCDRETFHEFVKRCQESPKPVKLPSRKQARKAILRRWDDFLHQMEQDLNVSSSV
;
A
#
# COMPACT_ATOMS: atom_id res chain seq x y z
N HIS A 1 -47.30 26.05 -25.48
CA HIS A 1 -46.86 25.37 -24.25
C HIS A 1 -47.95 24.40 -23.82
N LEU A 2 -47.66 23.09 -23.73
CA LEU A 2 -48.62 22.14 -23.19
C LEU A 2 -48.86 22.44 -21.70
N PRO A 3 -50.11 22.40 -21.20
CA PRO A 3 -50.38 22.53 -19.78
C PRO A 3 -49.67 21.41 -19.02
N GLN A 4 -49.00 21.74 -17.91
CA GLN A 4 -48.13 20.84 -17.15
C GLN A 4 -48.79 19.48 -16.83
N LYS A 5 -50.09 19.50 -16.50
CA LYS A 5 -50.90 18.31 -16.24
C LYS A 5 -51.04 17.39 -17.46
N LEU A 6 -51.22 17.96 -18.66
CA LEU A 6 -51.34 17.17 -19.88
C LEU A 6 -50.02 16.47 -20.25
N TYR A 7 -48.89 17.09 -19.89
CA TYR A 7 -47.57 16.47 -20.08
C TYR A 7 -47.33 15.33 -19.08
N THR A 8 -47.71 15.50 -17.81
CA THR A 8 -47.57 14.43 -16.81
C THR A 8 -48.48 13.25 -17.13
N ASP A 9 -49.73 13.50 -17.54
CA ASP A 9 -50.69 12.45 -17.91
C ASP A 9 -50.18 11.66 -19.12
N TRP A 10 -49.62 12.35 -20.14
CA TRP A 10 -48.99 11.70 -21.29
C TRP A 10 -47.76 10.86 -20.88
N CYS A 11 -46.92 11.37 -19.97
CA CYS A 11 -45.76 10.64 -19.46
C CYS A 11 -46.19 9.35 -18.76
N GLU A 12 -47.22 9.38 -17.92
CA GLU A 12 -47.77 8.19 -17.25
C GLU A 12 -48.34 7.18 -18.25
N GLU A 13 -49.18 7.64 -19.19
CA GLU A 13 -49.80 6.78 -20.21
C GLU A 13 -48.77 6.08 -21.12
N ASN A 14 -47.63 6.73 -21.35
CA ASN A 14 -46.60 6.22 -22.25
C ASN A 14 -45.39 5.60 -21.51
N ASN A 15 -45.47 5.42 -20.19
CA ASN A 15 -44.37 4.93 -19.33
C ASN A 15 -43.08 5.76 -19.48
N PHE A 16 -43.20 7.06 -19.75
CA PHE A 16 -42.07 7.98 -19.76
C PHE A 16 -41.90 8.65 -18.40
N GLU A 17 -40.64 8.78 -17.98
CA GLU A 17 -40.31 9.53 -16.77
C GLU A 17 -40.47 11.04 -17.02
N SER A 18 -41.30 11.71 -16.21
CA SER A 18 -41.43 13.17 -16.28
C SER A 18 -40.10 13.84 -15.98
N MET A 19 -39.58 14.60 -16.95
CA MET A 19 -38.34 15.37 -16.80
C MET A 19 -38.58 16.83 -16.40
N LEU A 20 -39.79 17.17 -15.94
CA LEU A 20 -40.09 18.52 -15.49
C LEU A 20 -39.21 18.89 -14.28
N PRO A 21 -38.75 20.14 -14.19
CA PRO A 21 -37.89 20.57 -13.08
C PRO A 21 -38.48 20.30 -11.69
N THR A 22 -39.80 20.39 -11.54
CA THR A 22 -40.53 20.11 -10.30
C THR A 22 -40.44 18.64 -9.89
N ASP A 23 -40.63 17.73 -10.84
CA ASP A 23 -40.75 16.30 -10.58
C ASP A 23 -39.37 15.69 -10.34
N ARG A 24 -38.37 16.18 -11.09
CA ARG A 24 -36.96 15.85 -10.87
C ARG A 24 -36.45 16.29 -9.49
N ALA A 25 -36.91 17.46 -9.01
CA ALA A 25 -36.57 17.94 -7.68
C ALA A 25 -37.21 17.09 -6.58
N ALA A 26 -38.48 16.71 -6.73
CA ALA A 26 -39.17 15.82 -5.80
C ALA A 26 -38.50 14.44 -5.71
N LYS A 27 -38.09 13.86 -6.85
CA LYS A 27 -37.38 12.57 -6.89
C LYS A 27 -36.04 12.62 -6.16
N LYS A 28 -35.24 13.66 -6.40
CA LYS A 28 -33.95 13.84 -5.73
C LYS A 28 -34.10 13.96 -4.21
N ALA A 29 -35.18 14.59 -3.73
CA ALA A 29 -35.47 14.67 -2.30
C ALA A 29 -35.82 13.30 -1.71
N ALA A 30 -36.63 12.49 -2.42
CA ALA A 30 -36.98 11.14 -1.99
C ALA A 30 -35.77 10.18 -1.96
N GLU A 31 -34.89 10.27 -2.96
CA GLU A 31 -33.64 9.49 -3.02
C GLU A 31 -32.70 9.84 -1.85
N LEU A 32 -32.59 11.12 -1.49
CA LEU A 32 -31.78 11.56 -0.36
C LEU A 32 -32.32 11.00 0.96
N GLN A 33 -33.63 11.04 1.18
CA GLN A 33 -34.26 10.46 2.36
C GLN A 33 -34.10 8.94 2.43
N ALA A 34 -34.23 8.23 1.30
CA ALA A 34 -34.01 6.80 1.23
C ALA A 34 -32.55 6.43 1.57
N HIS A 35 -31.60 7.24 1.10
CA HIS A 35 -30.18 7.08 1.39
C HIS A 35 -29.86 7.31 2.88
N GLU A 36 -30.43 8.36 3.48
CA GLU A 36 -30.30 8.63 4.93
C GLU A 36 -30.86 7.48 5.78
N GLN A 37 -32.02 6.93 5.39
CA GLN A 37 -32.60 5.76 6.05
C GLN A 37 -31.75 4.48 5.86
N ALA A 38 -31.10 4.31 4.72
CA ALA A 38 -30.20 3.18 4.47
C ALA A 38 -28.92 3.26 5.32
N ILE A 39 -28.33 4.45 5.46
CA ILE A 39 -27.19 4.70 6.35
C ILE A 39 -27.55 4.40 7.81
N ALA A 40 -28.73 4.88 8.25
CA ALA A 40 -29.21 4.63 9.61
C ALA A 40 -29.40 3.12 9.87
N LYS A 41 -29.89 2.36 8.88
CA LYS A 41 -30.02 0.89 8.97
C LYS A 41 -28.66 0.16 8.95
N GLN A 42 -27.67 0.65 8.21
CA GLN A 42 -26.33 0.03 8.16
C GLN A 42 -25.51 0.21 9.46
N SER A 43 -25.82 1.23 10.26
CA SER A 43 -25.10 1.51 11.50
C SER A 43 -25.41 0.52 12.64
N ALA A 44 -26.36 -0.39 12.43
CA ALA A 44 -26.81 -1.38 13.43
C ALA A 44 -26.12 -2.76 13.33
N LEU A 45 -25.00 -2.88 12.61
CA LEU A 45 -24.31 -4.17 12.42
C LEU A 45 -23.29 -4.51 13.53
N THR A 46 -23.17 -3.71 14.59
CA THR A 46 -22.14 -3.89 15.63
C THR A 46 -22.41 -5.04 16.61
N GLY A 47 -23.60 -5.65 16.60
CA GLY A 47 -23.98 -6.71 17.54
C GLY A 47 -23.57 -8.13 17.17
N HIS A 48 -23.11 -8.37 15.94
CA HIS A 48 -22.81 -9.72 15.43
C HIS A 48 -21.32 -10.02 15.21
N PHE A 49 -20.44 -9.05 15.48
CA PHE A 49 -19.01 -9.28 15.35
C PHE A 49 -18.47 -9.83 16.68
N PRO A 50 -17.84 -11.02 16.68
CA PRO A 50 -17.08 -11.46 17.86
C PRO A 50 -15.99 -10.42 18.18
N PRO A 51 -15.61 -10.26 19.45
CA PRO A 51 -14.50 -9.37 19.82
C PRO A 51 -13.30 -9.71 18.95
N ALA A 52 -12.64 -8.68 18.42
CA ALA A 52 -11.48 -8.85 17.56
C ALA A 52 -10.49 -9.83 18.23
N PRO A 53 -9.90 -10.77 17.47
CA PRO A 53 -8.89 -11.66 18.04
C PRO A 53 -7.81 -10.81 18.71
N PRO A 54 -7.28 -11.24 19.87
CA PRO A 54 -6.20 -10.51 20.52
C PRO A 54 -5.12 -10.22 19.49
N LYS A 55 -4.66 -8.96 19.45
CA LYS A 55 -3.54 -8.56 18.58
C LYS A 55 -2.45 -9.62 18.72
N PRO A 56 -1.86 -10.11 17.62
CA PRO A 56 -0.78 -11.09 17.72
C PRO A 56 0.23 -10.55 18.72
N ALA A 57 0.57 -11.39 19.71
CA ALA A 57 1.50 -11.03 20.77
C ALA A 57 2.70 -10.33 20.14
N GLU A 58 3.10 -9.18 20.70
CA GLU A 58 4.30 -8.49 20.25
C GLU A 58 5.43 -9.50 20.16
N PRO A 59 6.21 -9.49 19.05
CA PRO A 59 7.24 -10.50 18.84
C PRO A 59 8.12 -10.54 20.08
N VAL A 60 8.21 -11.74 20.68
CA VAL A 60 8.98 -11.97 21.91
C VAL A 60 10.36 -11.36 21.71
N HIS A 61 10.69 -10.36 22.53
CA HIS A 61 12.00 -9.70 22.48
C HIS A 61 13.05 -10.68 23.00
N ILE A 62 13.57 -11.49 22.09
CA ILE A 62 14.66 -12.42 22.37
C ILE A 62 15.93 -11.58 22.61
N PRO A 63 16.57 -11.69 23.79
CA PRO A 63 17.81 -10.96 24.05
C PRO A 63 18.88 -11.32 23.03
N TRP A 64 19.60 -10.30 22.57
CA TRP A 64 20.75 -10.46 21.70
C TRP A 64 21.82 -11.34 22.38
N SER A 65 22.40 -12.27 21.63
CA SER A 65 23.58 -13.01 22.06
C SER A 65 24.48 -13.34 20.87
N GLN A 66 25.80 -13.26 21.09
CA GLN A 66 26.80 -13.56 20.07
C GLN A 66 26.63 -14.96 19.47
N LYS A 67 26.39 -15.97 20.33
CA LYS A 67 26.18 -17.35 19.90
C LYS A 67 25.00 -17.52 18.94
N ARG A 68 23.89 -16.81 19.18
CA ARG A 68 22.71 -16.87 18.28
C ARG A 68 22.96 -16.20 16.94
N LEU A 69 23.75 -15.13 16.93
CA LEU A 69 24.17 -14.48 15.69
C LEU A 69 25.01 -15.45 14.85
N GLU A 70 25.98 -16.13 15.46
CA GLU A 70 26.82 -17.12 14.78
C GLU A 70 26.00 -18.30 14.23
N GLU A 71 25.10 -18.87 15.04
CA GLU A 71 24.21 -19.95 14.59
C GLU A 71 23.33 -19.53 13.41
N ALA A 72 22.73 -18.34 13.48
CA ALA A 72 21.91 -17.79 12.40
C ALA A 72 22.73 -17.50 11.14
N LEU A 73 23.96 -16.99 11.31
CA LEU A 73 24.89 -16.71 10.21
C LEU A 73 25.27 -18.01 9.49
N TYR A 74 25.67 -19.05 10.23
CA TYR A 74 26.04 -20.34 9.64
C TYR A 74 24.87 -20.98 8.91
N ALA A 75 23.67 -20.98 9.52
CA ALA A 75 22.47 -21.50 8.89
C ALA A 75 22.16 -20.77 7.57
N TRP A 76 22.22 -19.43 7.57
CA TRP A 76 21.99 -18.63 6.37
C TRP A 76 23.04 -18.89 5.27
N MET A 77 24.32 -19.01 5.65
CA MET A 77 25.40 -19.30 4.70
C MET A 77 25.24 -20.67 4.04
N ILE A 78 24.86 -21.70 4.82
CA ILE A 78 24.63 -23.05 4.31
C ILE A 78 23.41 -23.07 3.38
N ASP A 79 22.27 -22.51 3.81
CA ASP A 79 21.02 -22.52 3.05
C ASP A 79 21.16 -21.80 1.70
N THR A 80 21.94 -20.72 1.66
CA THR A 80 22.09 -19.90 0.46
C THR A 80 23.41 -20.13 -0.28
N ASN A 81 24.20 -21.13 0.13
CA ASN A 81 25.52 -21.45 -0.42
C ASN A 81 26.45 -20.21 -0.54
N GLN A 82 26.52 -19.40 0.51
CA GLN A 82 27.44 -18.26 0.53
C GLN A 82 28.89 -18.74 0.64
N PRO A 83 29.83 -18.06 -0.03
CA PRO A 83 31.23 -18.36 0.13
C PRO A 83 31.73 -17.89 1.52
N LEU A 84 32.73 -18.58 2.08
CA LEU A 84 33.27 -18.25 3.41
C LEU A 84 33.82 -16.81 3.48
N GLN A 85 34.40 -16.34 2.38
CA GLN A 85 34.92 -14.97 2.25
C GLN A 85 33.86 -13.88 2.49
N THR A 86 32.56 -14.19 2.50
CA THR A 86 31.50 -13.21 2.80
C THR A 86 31.70 -12.57 4.17
N CYS A 87 32.21 -13.33 5.15
CA CYS A 87 32.54 -12.83 6.48
C CYS A 87 33.73 -11.87 6.49
N ASP A 88 34.56 -11.86 5.44
CA ASP A 88 35.71 -10.93 5.35
C ASP A 88 35.35 -9.64 4.61
N ARG A 89 34.16 -9.58 3.98
CA ARG A 89 33.76 -8.41 3.19
C ARG A 89 33.33 -7.27 4.09
N GLU A 90 34.02 -6.14 3.97
CA GLU A 90 33.68 -4.92 4.71
C GLU A 90 32.24 -4.47 4.49
N THR A 91 31.71 -4.61 3.27
CA THR A 91 30.30 -4.31 2.96
C THR A 91 29.31 -5.17 3.74
N PHE A 92 29.67 -6.42 4.06
CA PHE A 92 28.85 -7.29 4.90
C PHE A 92 28.92 -6.84 6.37
N HIS A 93 30.10 -6.47 6.87
CA HIS A 93 30.24 -5.90 8.22
C HIS A 93 29.45 -4.60 8.40
N GLU A 94 29.50 -3.71 7.42
CA GLU A 94 28.70 -2.49 7.42
C GLU A 94 27.20 -2.80 7.45
N PHE A 95 26.74 -3.75 6.64
CA PHE A 95 25.34 -4.16 6.64
C PHE A 95 24.89 -4.68 8.01
N VAL A 96 25.68 -5.56 8.64
CA VAL A 96 25.37 -6.10 9.98
C VAL A 96 25.37 -4.98 11.03
N LYS A 97 26.37 -4.08 10.98
CA LYS A 97 26.45 -2.92 11.88
C LYS A 97 25.21 -2.03 11.77
N ARG A 98 24.77 -1.71 10.54
CA ARG A 98 23.53 -0.93 10.31
C ARG A 98 22.29 -1.65 10.83
N CYS A 99 22.25 -2.98 10.73
CA CYS A 99 21.14 -3.75 11.29
C CYS A 99 21.10 -3.67 12.82
N GLN A 100 22.27 -3.70 13.47
CA GLN A 100 22.39 -3.60 14.93
C GLN A 100 22.08 -2.19 15.45
N GLU A 101 22.47 -1.14 14.75
CA GLU A 101 22.19 0.27 15.10
C GLU A 101 20.71 0.64 14.96
N SER A 102 19.91 -0.18 14.27
CA SER A 102 18.51 0.15 13.97
C SER A 102 17.65 0.14 15.24
N PRO A 103 16.97 1.26 15.58
CA PRO A 103 16.09 1.33 16.75
C PRO A 103 14.79 0.52 16.56
N LYS A 104 14.52 0.06 15.33
CA LYS A 104 13.35 -0.72 14.95
C LYS A 104 13.79 -2.04 14.33
N PRO A 105 12.96 -3.11 14.40
CA PRO A 105 13.22 -4.33 13.68
C PRO A 105 13.50 -4.05 12.19
N VAL A 106 14.63 -4.54 11.71
CA VAL A 106 15.06 -4.34 10.32
C VAL A 106 14.10 -5.08 9.40
N LYS A 107 13.51 -4.36 8.43
CA LYS A 107 12.71 -4.95 7.37
C LYS A 107 13.57 -5.07 6.12
N LEU A 108 13.95 -6.30 5.77
CA LEU A 108 14.68 -6.57 4.55
C LEU A 108 13.78 -6.30 3.32
N PRO A 109 14.34 -5.74 2.23
CA PRO A 109 13.57 -5.53 1.01
C PRO A 109 13.18 -6.86 0.38
N SER A 110 11.98 -6.90 -0.22
CA SER A 110 11.60 -8.03 -1.07
C SER A 110 12.52 -8.14 -2.29
N ARG A 111 12.59 -9.34 -2.91
CA ARG A 111 13.36 -9.57 -4.13
C ARG A 111 13.08 -8.54 -5.23
N LYS A 112 11.81 -8.15 -5.42
CA LYS A 112 11.40 -7.14 -6.41
C LYS A 112 11.93 -5.75 -6.07
N GLN A 113 11.86 -5.37 -4.79
CA GLN A 113 12.39 -4.08 -4.32
C GLN A 113 13.91 -4.03 -4.43
N ALA A 114 14.61 -5.09 -4.00
CA ALA A 114 16.07 -5.19 -4.10
C ALA A 114 16.53 -5.08 -5.56
N ARG A 115 15.91 -5.84 -6.49
CA ARG A 115 16.22 -5.77 -7.92
C ARG A 115 16.00 -4.37 -8.48
N LYS A 116 14.86 -3.74 -8.17
CA LYS A 116 14.56 -2.37 -8.63
C LYS A 116 15.60 -1.37 -8.11
N ALA A 117 16.00 -1.49 -6.84
CA ALA A 117 17.00 -0.61 -6.25
C ALA A 117 18.38 -0.76 -6.89
N ILE A 118 18.80 -1.99 -7.18
CA ILE A 118 20.08 -2.26 -7.86
C ILE A 118 20.08 -1.65 -9.27
N LEU A 119 19.03 -1.90 -10.05
CA LEU A 119 18.92 -1.35 -11.41
C LEU A 119 18.88 0.18 -11.41
N ARG A 120 18.18 0.78 -10.44
CA ARG A 120 18.18 2.24 -10.29
C ARG A 120 19.57 2.79 -9.98
N ARG A 121 20.31 2.16 -9.05
CA ARG A 121 21.66 2.59 -8.72
C ARG A 121 22.62 2.48 -9.90
N TRP A 122 22.42 1.48 -10.77
CA TRP A 122 23.15 1.37 -12.03
C TRP A 122 22.80 2.50 -13.00
N ASP A 123 21.52 2.81 -13.15
CA ASP A 123 21.04 3.91 -13.99
C ASP A 123 21.57 5.28 -13.52
N ASP A 124 21.52 5.53 -12.20
CA ASP A 124 22.07 6.74 -11.59
C ASP A 124 23.58 6.86 -11.85
N PHE A 125 24.31 5.73 -11.80
CA PHE A 125 25.74 5.69 -12.11
C PHE A 125 26.03 6.03 -13.58
N LEU A 126 25.25 5.49 -14.52
CA LEU A 126 25.41 5.81 -15.94
C LEU A 126 25.12 7.28 -16.24
N HIS A 127 24.07 7.86 -15.64
CA HIS A 127 23.77 9.28 -15.78
C HIS A 127 24.88 10.17 -15.22
N GLN A 128 25.48 9.81 -14.09
CA GLN A 128 26.63 10.55 -13.54
C GLN A 128 27.82 10.51 -14.50
N MET A 129 28.13 9.32 -15.05
CA MET A 129 29.21 9.19 -16.04
C MET A 129 28.96 10.02 -17.30
N GLU A 130 27.73 10.03 -17.81
CA GLU A 130 27.36 10.84 -18.98
C GLU A 130 27.58 12.34 -18.71
N GLN A 131 27.20 12.83 -17.53
CA GLN A 131 27.42 14.22 -17.13
C GLN A 131 28.91 14.55 -17.07
N ASP A 132 29.71 13.69 -16.43
CA ASP A 132 31.16 13.91 -16.29
C ASP A 132 31.87 13.93 -17.66
N LEU A 133 31.44 13.07 -18.59
CA LEU A 133 31.99 12.99 -19.94
C LEU A 133 31.53 14.15 -20.84
N ASN A 134 30.27 14.57 -20.77
CA ASN A 134 29.76 15.66 -21.60
C ASN A 134 30.37 17.01 -21.19
N VAL A 135 30.59 17.25 -19.89
CA VAL A 135 31.32 18.44 -19.40
C VAL A 135 32.76 18.47 -19.91
N SER A 136 33.38 17.30 -20.12
CA SER A 136 34.75 17.16 -20.62
C SER A 136 34.89 17.40 -22.13
N SER A 137 33.80 17.40 -22.90
CA SER A 137 33.79 17.60 -24.37
C SER A 137 33.59 19.05 -24.82
N SER A 138 33.44 20.00 -23.89
CA SER A 138 33.22 21.44 -24.18
C SER A 138 34.44 22.33 -23.92
N VAL A 139 35.66 21.78 -23.97
CA VAL A 139 36.92 22.54 -23.91
C VAL A 139 37.69 22.37 -25.21
#